data_AF-A0A1V5AIR7-F1
#
_entry.id   AF-A0A1V5AIR7-F1
#
_cell.length_a   1.000
_cell.length_b   1.000
_cell.length_c   1.000
_cell.angle_alpha   90.00
_cell.angle_beta   90.00
_cell.angle_gamma   90.00
#
_symmetry.space_group_name_H-M   'P 1'
#
loop_
_entity.id
_entity.type
_entity.pdbx_description
1 polymer ?
#
loop_
_entity_poly.entity_id
_entity_poly.type
_entity_poly.pdbx_seq_one_letter_code
_entity_poly.pdbx_strand_id
1 'polypeptide(L)'
;MELNDTLRAFLETGDDWERKNTSVKGVSIIKLPGTKSRAPSLAIEINPVGEKGIPMKKKGVMVMSGGELRAFQEIFKWMDLSGP
;
A
#
# COMPACT_ATOMS: atom_id res chain seq x y z
N MET A 1 4.30 -21.10 -5.92
CA MET A 1 3.17 -20.30 -6.41
C MET A 1 3.72 -18.96 -6.82
N GLU A 2 3.40 -18.47 -8.01
CA GLU A 2 3.90 -17.17 -8.49
C GLU A 2 3.28 -16.03 -7.66
N LEU A 3 3.96 -14.87 -7.61
CA LEU A 3 3.48 -13.71 -6.83
C LEU A 3 2.08 -13.27 -7.27
N ASN A 4 1.83 -13.23 -8.58
CA ASN A 4 0.53 -12.83 -9.13
C ASN A 4 -0.61 -13.77 -8.69
N ASP A 5 -0.34 -15.07 -8.58
CA ASP A 5 -1.35 -16.04 -8.12
C ASP A 5 -1.67 -15.82 -6.64
N THR A 6 -0.65 -15.50 -5.83
CA THR A 6 -0.84 -15.19 -4.41
C THR A 6 -1.65 -13.92 -4.21
N LEU A 7 -1.39 -12.89 -5.00
CA LEU A 7 -2.15 -11.63 -4.98
C LEU A 7 -3.59 -11.84 -5.47
N ARG A 8 -3.79 -12.65 -6.51
CA ARG A 8 -5.13 -12.98 -7.00
C ARG A 8 -5.93 -13.76 -5.95
N ALA A 9 -5.33 -14.79 -5.36
CA ALA A 9 -5.95 -15.54 -4.28
C ALA A 9 -6.34 -14.61 -3.12
N PHE A 10 -5.45 -13.70 -2.72
CA PHE A 10 -5.76 -12.74 -1.66
C PHE A 10 -6.93 -11.81 -2.03
N LEU A 11 -6.99 -11.31 -3.27
CA LEU A 11 -8.10 -10.49 -3.73
C LEU A 11 -9.44 -11.26 -3.68
N GLU A 12 -9.43 -12.52 -4.09
CA GLU A 12 -10.63 -13.36 -4.17
C GLU A 12 -11.11 -13.82 -2.78
N THR A 13 -10.20 -14.29 -1.93
CA THR A 13 -10.55 -14.98 -0.69
C THR A 13 -10.35 -14.16 0.58
N GLY A 14 -9.62 -13.04 0.54
CA GLY A 14 -9.36 -12.24 1.73
C GLY A 14 -10.60 -11.55 2.28
N ASP A 15 -10.58 -11.14 3.54
CA ASP A 15 -11.65 -10.34 4.12
C ASP A 15 -11.54 -8.87 3.70
N ASP A 16 -12.66 -8.16 3.72
CA ASP A 16 -12.65 -6.71 3.48
C ASP A 16 -11.80 -6.01 4.55
N TRP A 17 -10.88 -5.16 4.10
CA TRP A 17 -9.87 -4.49 4.90
C TRP A 17 -8.80 -5.40 5.52
N GLU A 18 -8.74 -6.68 5.14
CA GLU A 18 -7.64 -7.56 5.54
C GLU A 18 -6.30 -6.97 5.05
N ARG A 19 -5.28 -7.09 5.89
CA ARG A 19 -3.91 -6.63 5.62
C ARG A 19 -2.94 -7.80 5.60
N LYS A 20 -2.06 -7.83 4.61
CA LYS A 20 -0.90 -8.72 4.56
C LYS A 20 0.38 -7.91 4.53
N ASN A 21 1.30 -8.24 5.42
CA ASN A 21 2.62 -7.60 5.43
C ASN A 21 3.47 -8.12 4.28
N THR A 22 4.31 -7.25 3.74
CA THR A 22 5.30 -7.63 2.72
C THR A 22 6.69 -7.81 3.35
N SER A 23 7.66 -8.24 2.55
CA SER A 23 9.07 -8.25 2.96
C SER A 23 9.65 -6.83 3.10
N VAL A 24 9.01 -5.81 2.52
CA VAL A 24 9.42 -4.41 2.63
C VAL A 24 8.83 -3.82 3.91
N LYS A 25 9.71 -3.38 4.82
CA LYS A 25 9.28 -2.77 6.08
C LYS A 25 8.45 -1.52 5.82
N GLY A 26 7.34 -1.39 6.55
CA GLY A 26 6.42 -0.26 6.39
C GLY A 26 5.51 -0.36 5.17
N VAL A 27 5.48 -1.51 4.48
CA VAL A 27 4.62 -1.74 3.32
C VAL A 27 3.73 -2.95 3.56
N SER A 28 2.42 -2.73 3.47
CA SER A 28 1.40 -3.77 3.58
C SER A 28 0.45 -3.72 2.38
N ILE A 29 -0.09 -4.88 2.00
CA ILE A 29 -1.14 -5.00 0.99
C ILE A 29 -2.48 -5.10 1.71
N ILE A 30 -3.46 -4.35 1.23
CA ILE A 30 -4.81 -4.30 1.83
C ILE A 30 -5.84 -4.70 0.78
N LYS A 31 -6.77 -5.58 1.13
CA LYS A 31 -7.96 -5.84 0.32
C LYS A 31 -9.01 -4.77 0.59
N LEU A 32 -9.37 -4.03 -0.45
CA LEU A 32 -10.45 -3.05 -0.41
C LEU A 32 -11.77 -3.71 -0.80
N PRO A 33 -12.86 -3.41 -0.07
CA PRO A 33 -14.18 -3.90 -0.43
C PRO A 33 -14.60 -3.40 -1.81
N GLY A 34 -15.43 -4.20 -2.48
CA GLY A 34 -16.19 -3.73 -3.62
C GLY A 34 -17.26 -2.71 -3.20
N THR A 35 -17.63 -1.84 -4.12
CA THR A 35 -18.78 -0.94 -3.98
C THR A 35 -19.70 -1.12 -5.17
N LYS A 36 -20.88 -0.48 -5.18
CA LYS A 36 -21.82 -0.55 -6.31
C LYS A 36 -21.19 -0.12 -7.65
N SER A 37 -20.18 0.75 -7.63
CA SER A 37 -19.53 1.29 -8.83
C SER A 37 -18.10 0.79 -9.05
N ARG A 38 -17.54 -0.03 -8.14
CA ARG A 38 -16.13 -0.47 -8.21
C ARG A 38 -15.99 -1.90 -7.70
N ALA A 39 -15.31 -2.75 -8.47
CA ALA A 39 -14.93 -4.08 -8.01
C ALA A 39 -13.98 -4.03 -6.78
N PRO A 40 -13.94 -5.09 -5.95
CA PRO A 40 -12.89 -5.24 -4.95
C PRO A 40 -11.51 -5.09 -5.58
N SER A 41 -10.55 -4.57 -4.83
CA SER A 41 -9.21 -4.32 -5.34
C SER A 41 -8.16 -4.42 -4.25
N LEU A 42 -6.89 -4.56 -4.63
CA LEU A 42 -5.78 -4.46 -3.69
C LEU A 42 -5.22 -3.04 -3.70
N ALA A 43 -4.84 -2.56 -2.52
CA ALA A 43 -4.09 -1.33 -2.34
C ALA A 43 -2.82 -1.59 -1.54
N ILE A 44 -1.88 -0.67 -1.62
CA ILE A 44 -0.68 -0.66 -0.79
C ILE A 44 -0.87 0.39 0.30
N GLU A 45 -0.59 0.05 1.54
CA GLU A 45 -0.40 1.04 2.60
C GLU A 45 1.10 1.21 2.86
N ILE A 46 1.55 2.46 2.80
CA ILE A 46 2.92 2.86 3.09
C ILE A 46 2.92 3.61 4.42
N ASN A 47 3.65 3.09 5.39
CA ASN A 47 3.84 3.69 6.70
C ASN A 47 5.31 3.55 7.10
N PRO A 48 6.10 4.65 7.02
CA PRO A 48 7.49 4.61 7.41
C PRO A 48 7.66 4.01 8.81
N VAL A 49 8.71 3.22 8.98
CA VAL A 49 9.04 2.63 10.28
C VAL A 49 10.25 3.33 10.86
N GLY A 50 10.23 3.59 12.17
CA GLY A 50 11.40 4.07 12.88
C GLY A 50 12.45 2.97 13.08
N GLU A 51 13.55 3.29 13.77
CA GLU A 51 14.66 2.36 14.03
C GLU A 51 14.23 1.04 14.69
N LYS A 52 13.19 1.08 15.52
CA LYS A 52 12.64 -0.08 16.22
C LYS A 52 11.65 -0.90 15.38
N GLY A 53 11.48 -0.57 14.10
CA GLY A 53 10.50 -1.21 13.21
C GLY A 53 9.04 -0.83 13.50
N ILE A 54 8.82 0.16 14.38
CA ILE A 54 7.49 0.61 14.77
C ILE A 54 6.98 1.60 13.71
N PRO A 55 5.75 1.45 13.21
CA PRO A 55 5.15 2.41 12.29
C PRO A 55 5.10 3.82 12.89
N MET A 56 5.53 4.82 12.12
CA MET A 56 5.59 6.21 12.57
C MET A 56 4.22 6.89 12.61
N LYS A 57 3.22 6.33 11.91
CA LYS A 57 1.85 6.84 11.87
C LYS A 57 0.86 5.78 12.34
N LYS A 58 -0.26 6.23 12.92
CA LYS A 58 -1.39 5.35 13.26
C LYS A 58 -2.09 4.79 12.00
N LYS A 59 -2.06 5.54 10.89
CA LYS A 59 -2.56 5.14 9.58
C LYS A 59 -1.51 5.51 8.53
N GLY A 60 -1.16 4.57 7.66
CA GLY A 60 -0.28 4.85 6.53
C GLY A 60 -0.99 5.59 5.41
N VAL A 61 -0.22 5.98 4.41
CA VAL A 61 -0.73 6.50 3.14
C VAL A 61 -1.15 5.33 2.28
N MET A 62 -2.39 5.34 1.81
CA MET A 62 -2.90 4.31 0.93
C MET A 62 -2.64 4.70 -0.52
N VAL A 63 -2.18 3.74 -1.32
CA VAL A 63 -1.90 3.89 -2.75
C VAL A 63 -2.68 2.81 -3.49
N MET A 64 -3.66 3.24 -4.28
CA MET A 64 -4.62 2.37 -4.95
C MET A 64 -4.32 2.14 -6.43
N SER A 65 -3.36 2.87 -6.99
CA SER A 65 -2.97 2.74 -8.40
C SER A 65 -1.51 3.12 -8.65
N GLY A 66 -0.96 2.64 -9.77
CA GLY A 66 0.38 3.06 -10.21
C GLY A 66 0.47 4.55 -10.56
N GLY A 67 -0.64 5.17 -11.00
CA GLY A 67 -0.70 6.61 -11.27
C GLY A 67 -0.56 7.44 -10.00
N GLU A 68 -1.27 7.04 -8.94
CA GLU A 68 -1.16 7.66 -7.62
C GLU A 68 0.25 7.49 -7.01
N LEU A 69 0.85 6.31 -7.15
CA LEU A 69 2.24 6.09 -6.72
C LEU A 69 3.21 7.05 -7.42
N ARG A 70 3.10 7.21 -8.74
CA ARG A 70 3.93 8.14 -9.51
C ARG A 70 3.73 9.58 -9.07
N ALA A 71 2.48 10.00 -8.80
CA ALA A 71 2.21 11.34 -8.31
C ALA A 71 2.88 11.59 -6.94
N PHE A 72 2.80 10.63 -6.02
CA PHE A 72 3.53 10.72 -4.75
C PHE A 72 5.06 10.79 -4.96
N GLN A 73 5.61 9.97 -5.85
CA GLN A 73 7.04 9.99 -6.17
C GLN A 73 7.51 11.36 -6.68
N GLU A 74 6.75 11.99 -7.58
CA GLU A 74 7.08 13.34 -8.07
C GLU A 74 7.03 14.37 -6.93
N ILE A 75 5.99 14.34 -6.07
CA ILE A 75 5.91 15.23 -4.91
C ILE A 75 7.15 15.07 -4.02
N PHE A 76 7.53 13.83 -3.68
CA PHE A 76 8.69 13.57 -2.83
C PHE A 76 10.00 13.99 -3.48
N LYS A 77 10.16 13.78 -4.79
CA LYS A 77 11.32 14.27 -5.54
C LYS A 77 11.45 15.80 -5.45
N TRP A 78 10.34 16.54 -5.59
CA TRP A 78 10.35 18.00 -5.42
C TRP A 78 10.71 18.42 -3.98
N MET A 79 10.25 17.67 -2.98
CA MET A 79 10.57 17.95 -1.58
C MET A 79 12.04 17.66 -1.23
N ASP A 80 12.62 16.61 -1.81
CA ASP A 80 14.03 16.25 -1.61
C ASP A 80 14.98 17.30 -2.25
N LEU A 81 14.54 17.93 -3.35
CA LEU A 81 15.23 19.07 -3.97
C LEU A 81 15.15 20.38 -3.16
N SER A 82 14.46 20.37 -2.01
CA SER A 82 14.35 21.51 -1.09
C SER A 82 15.03 21.28 0.28
N GLY A 83 15.91 20.27 0.39
CA GLY A 83 16.75 20.10 1.58
C GLY A 83 17.77 21.24 1.77
N PRO A 84 18.24 21.49 3.02
CA PRO A 84 19.16 22.57 3.36
C PRO A 84 20.51 22.52 2.63
#